data_AF-A0A7C6I998-F1
#
_entry.id   AF-A0A7C6I998-F1
#
_cell.length_a   1.000
_cell.length_b   1.000
_cell.length_c   1.000
_cell.angle_alpha   90.00
_cell.angle_beta   90.00
_cell.angle_gamma   90.00
#
_symmetry.space_group_name_H-M   'P 1'
#
loop_
_entity.id
_entity.type
_entity.pdbx_description
1 polymer ?
#
loop_
_entity_poly.entity_id
_entity_poly.type
_entity_poly.pdbx_seq_one_letter_code
_entity_poly.pdbx_strand_id
1 'polypeptide(L)'
;MNTLQDIQILLGNNLRLLRHKKKLSQLALSEKTGKSHTFINNIENGKKWISAETLSILCTALDASPYEFFLTDEVRDTNAVMAITKKHKEFFGGIKDMVSKYGEDSP
;
A
#
# COMPACT_ATOMS: atom_id res chain seq x y z
N MET A 1 -1.23 -1.34 -20.45
CA MET A 1 -1.82 -0.45 -19.43
C MET A 1 -1.79 0.97 -19.95
N ASN A 2 -2.73 1.34 -20.82
CA ASN A 2 -2.75 2.65 -21.50
C ASN A 2 -4.17 3.15 -21.82
N THR A 3 -5.22 2.48 -21.31
CA THR A 3 -6.59 2.98 -21.44
C THR A 3 -7.06 3.65 -20.17
N LEU A 4 -8.06 4.53 -20.27
CA LEU A 4 -8.73 5.11 -19.11
C LEU A 4 -9.28 4.01 -18.18
N GLN A 5 -9.75 2.90 -18.75
CA GLN A 5 -10.28 1.77 -18.00
C GLN A 5 -9.17 1.02 -17.24
N ASP A 6 -7.97 0.88 -17.80
CA ASP A 6 -6.83 0.27 -17.10
C ASP A 6 -6.48 1.05 -15.83
N ILE A 7 -6.48 2.39 -15.92
CA ILE A 7 -6.18 3.29 -14.79
C ILE A 7 -7.28 3.19 -13.71
N GLN A 8 -8.56 3.10 -14.13
CA GLN A 8 -9.67 2.89 -13.19
C GLN A 8 -9.58 1.55 -12.46
N ILE A 9 -9.22 0.48 -13.18
CA ILE A 9 -9.02 -0.86 -12.59
C ILE A 9 -7.85 -0.83 -11.59
N LEU A 10 -6.73 -0.20 -11.95
CA LEU A 10 -5.59 -0.03 -11.05
C LEU A 10 -5.99 0.67 -9.74
N LEU A 11 -6.65 1.82 -9.86
CA LEU A 11 -7.14 2.58 -8.71
C LEU A 11 -8.09 1.76 -7.85
N GLY A 12 -9.03 1.04 -8.46
CA GLY A 12 -9.98 0.17 -7.77
C GLY A 12 -9.30 -0.97 -7.00
N ASN A 13 -8.32 -1.63 -7.63
CA ASN A 13 -7.54 -2.70 -7.00
C ASN A 13 -6.73 -2.17 -5.81
N ASN A 14 -6.04 -1.04 -5.98
CA ASN A 14 -5.26 -0.44 -4.90
C ASN A 14 -6.15 0.06 -3.76
N LEU A 15 -7.31 0.64 -4.04
CA LEU A 15 -8.30 1.01 -3.01
C LEU A 15 -8.70 -0.21 -2.18
N ARG A 16 -9.03 -1.34 -2.84
CA ARG A 16 -9.38 -2.59 -2.16
C ARG A 16 -8.23 -3.07 -1.28
N LEU A 17 -7.00 -3.09 -1.80
CA LEU A 17 -5.81 -3.50 -1.05
C LEU A 17 -5.58 -2.64 0.21
N LEU A 18 -5.60 -1.31 0.06
CA LEU A 18 -5.43 -0.36 1.16
C LEU A 18 -6.55 -0.52 2.21
N ARG A 19 -7.79 -0.71 1.77
CA ARG A 19 -8.93 -1.00 2.66
C ARG A 19 -8.71 -2.26 3.49
N HIS A 20 -8.25 -3.34 2.86
CA HIS A 20 -7.96 -4.60 3.56
C HIS A 20 -6.77 -4.48 4.53
N LYS A 21 -5.73 -3.69 4.20
CA LYS A 21 -4.64 -3.39 5.15
C LYS A 21 -5.14 -2.72 6.44
N LYS A 22 -6.18 -1.90 6.34
CA LYS A 22 -6.86 -1.28 7.51
C LYS A 22 -7.99 -2.13 8.10
N LYS A 23 -8.18 -3.37 7.62
CA LYS A 23 -9.20 -4.33 8.08
C LYS A 23 -10.64 -3.80 8.01
N LEU A 24 -10.94 -2.93 7.04
CA LEU A 24 -12.27 -2.35 6.87
C LEU A 24 -13.09 -3.17 5.87
N SER A 25 -14.39 -3.32 6.11
CA SER A 25 -15.35 -3.72 5.06
C SER A 25 -15.63 -2.54 4.12
N GLN A 26 -16.23 -2.78 2.95
CA GLN A 26 -16.66 -1.68 2.08
C GLN A 26 -17.68 -0.77 2.80
N LEU A 27 -18.59 -1.34 3.60
CA LEU A 27 -19.54 -0.58 4.40
C LEU A 27 -18.82 0.29 5.44
N ALA A 28 -17.86 -0.27 6.19
CA ALA A 28 -17.10 0.49 7.17
C ALA A 28 -16.28 1.62 6.52
N LEU A 29 -15.71 1.40 5.33
CA LEU A 29 -15.03 2.47 4.59
C LEU A 29 -16.02 3.55 4.12
N SER A 30 -17.21 3.14 3.70
CA SER A 30 -18.27 4.06 3.27
C SER A 30 -18.69 5.00 4.40
N GLU A 31 -18.90 4.45 5.61
CA GLU A 31 -19.18 5.20 6.84
C GLU A 31 -18.04 6.16 7.18
N LYS A 32 -16.80 5.66 7.16
CA LYS A 32 -15.60 6.45 7.49
C LYS A 32 -15.35 7.62 6.53
N THR A 33 -15.78 7.50 5.28
CA THR A 33 -15.54 8.50 4.22
C THR A 33 -16.76 9.39 3.94
N GLY A 34 -17.91 9.09 4.55
CA GLY A 34 -19.18 9.73 4.23
C GLY A 34 -19.62 9.51 2.78
N LYS A 35 -19.11 8.48 2.10
CA LYS A 35 -19.51 8.10 0.73
C LYS A 35 -20.47 6.92 0.78
N SER A 36 -21.29 6.74 -0.25
CA SER A 36 -22.21 5.60 -0.28
C SER A 36 -21.47 4.28 -0.49
N HIS A 37 -22.00 3.20 0.07
CA HIS A 37 -21.48 1.84 -0.14
C HIS A 37 -21.37 1.49 -1.63
N THR A 38 -22.39 1.83 -2.42
CA THR A 38 -22.40 1.64 -3.88
C THR A 38 -21.29 2.42 -4.59
N PHE A 39 -20.97 3.63 -4.11
CA PHE A 39 -19.87 4.41 -4.68
C PHE A 39 -18.52 3.75 -4.43
N ILE A 40 -18.24 3.31 -3.20
CA ILE A 40 -17.02 2.54 -2.87
C ILE A 40 -16.93 1.28 -3.73
N ASN A 41 -18.02 0.51 -3.82
CA ASN A 41 -18.08 -0.70 -4.65
C ASN A 41 -17.82 -0.41 -6.14
N ASN A 42 -18.36 0.69 -6.68
CA ASN A 42 -18.15 1.06 -8.08
C ASN A 42 -16.69 1.46 -8.35
N ILE A 43 -16.02 2.12 -7.40
CA ILE A 43 -14.60 2.44 -7.54
C ILE A 43 -13.76 1.15 -7.53
N GLU A 44 -13.97 0.27 -6.54
CA GLU A 44 -13.19 -0.98 -6.41
C GLU A 44 -13.35 -1.93 -7.60
N ASN A 45 -14.42 -1.79 -8.37
CA ASN A 45 -14.65 -2.58 -9.59
C ASN A 45 -14.32 -1.80 -10.88
N GLY A 46 -13.63 -0.66 -10.79
CA GLY A 46 -13.21 0.13 -11.94
C GLY A 46 -14.37 0.75 -12.75
N LYS A 47 -15.57 0.83 -12.16
CA LYS A 47 -16.78 1.36 -12.84
C LYS A 47 -16.93 2.86 -12.72
N LYS A 48 -16.22 3.49 -11.77
CA LYS A 48 -16.34 4.92 -11.51
C LYS A 48 -15.00 5.55 -11.16
N TRP A 49 -14.69 6.65 -11.84
CA TRP A 49 -13.58 7.53 -11.49
C TRP A 49 -13.92 8.45 -10.30
N ILE A 50 -12.89 9.02 -9.66
CA ILE A 50 -13.01 9.87 -8.49
C ILE A 50 -12.41 11.26 -8.72
N SER A 51 -12.91 12.26 -7.98
CA SER A 51 -12.30 13.59 -7.93
C SER A 51 -11.04 13.58 -7.05
N ALA A 52 -10.20 14.61 -7.19
CA ALA A 52 -9.05 14.84 -6.30
C ALA A 52 -9.49 14.99 -4.82
N GLU A 53 -10.62 15.65 -4.58
CA GLU A 53 -11.22 15.76 -3.25
C GLU A 53 -11.55 14.37 -2.67
N THR A 54 -12.17 13.51 -3.47
CA THR A 54 -12.50 12.14 -3.04
C THR A 54 -11.23 11.33 -2.76
N LEU A 55 -10.19 11.48 -3.59
CA LEU A 55 -8.89 10.85 -3.35
C LEU A 55 -8.28 11.31 -2.02
N SER A 56 -8.34 12.61 -1.71
CA SER A 56 -7.85 13.16 -0.43
C SER A 56 -8.60 12.58 0.79
N ILE A 57 -9.93 12.46 0.69
CA ILE A 57 -10.76 11.81 1.72
C ILE A 57 -10.34 10.35 1.91
N LEU A 58 -10.10 9.61 0.82
CA LEU A 58 -9.65 8.22 0.88
C LEU A 58 -8.25 8.09 1.49
N CYS A 59 -7.31 8.97 1.12
CA CYS A 59 -5.98 9.03 1.71
C CYS A 59 -6.05 9.21 3.23
N THR A 60 -6.88 10.15 3.69
CA THR A 60 -7.09 10.41 5.12
C THR A 60 -7.73 9.20 5.82
N ALA A 61 -8.80 8.65 5.25
CA ALA A 61 -9.53 7.52 5.85
C ALA A 61 -8.69 6.24 5.92
N LEU A 62 -7.80 6.03 4.96
CA LEU A 62 -6.95 4.85 4.84
C LEU A 62 -5.52 5.07 5.31
N ASP A 63 -5.18 6.27 5.82
CA ASP A 63 -3.82 6.64 6.25
C ASP A 63 -2.79 6.16 5.22
N ALA A 64 -2.98 6.66 4.00
CA ALA A 64 -2.26 6.27 2.79
C ALA A 64 -1.87 7.52 1.99
N SER A 65 -0.76 7.44 1.28
CA SER A 65 -0.30 8.49 0.38
C SER A 65 -0.96 8.37 -1.01
N PRO A 66 -1.19 9.47 -1.75
CA PRO A 66 -1.88 9.42 -3.04
C PRO A 66 -1.25 8.48 -4.08
N TYR A 67 0.09 8.37 -4.11
CA TYR A 67 0.79 7.51 -5.06
C TYR A 67 0.47 6.02 -4.86
N GLU A 68 0.08 5.60 -3.65
CA GLU A 68 -0.23 4.20 -3.34
C GLU A 68 -1.47 3.69 -4.09
N PHE A 69 -2.38 4.59 -4.47
CA PHE A 69 -3.54 4.27 -5.29
C PHE A 69 -3.18 3.94 -6.75
N PHE A 70 -1.93 4.22 -7.16
CA PHE A 70 -1.48 4.06 -8.53
C PHE A 70 -0.24 3.17 -8.68
N LEU A 71 0.16 2.45 -7.63
CA LEU A 71 1.24 1.47 -7.71
C LEU A 71 0.80 0.25 -8.52
N THR A 72 1.57 -0.13 -9.53
CA THR A 72 1.43 -1.40 -10.25
C THR A 72 1.97 -2.56 -9.43
N ASP A 73 1.59 -3.79 -9.80
CA ASP A 73 2.06 -4.99 -9.11
C ASP A 73 3.58 -5.15 -9.22
N GLU A 74 4.16 -4.88 -10.40
CA GLU A 74 5.62 -4.88 -10.63
C GLU A 74 6.38 -3.98 -9.65
N VAL A 75 5.89 -2.75 -9.43
CA VAL A 75 6.52 -1.80 -8.51
C VAL A 75 6.31 -2.23 -7.06
N ARG A 76 5.15 -2.80 -6.72
CA ARG A 76 4.87 -3.32 -5.37
C ARG A 76 5.79 -4.49 -5.02
N ASP A 77 5.97 -5.42 -5.95
CA ASP A 77 6.85 -6.57 -5.78
C ASP A 77 8.32 -6.13 -5.64
N THR A 78 8.75 -5.19 -6.47
CA THR A 78 10.09 -4.59 -6.37
C THR A 78 10.31 -3.94 -5.00
N ASN A 79 9.35 -3.14 -4.53
CA ASN A 79 9.43 -2.50 -3.21
C ASN A 79 9.46 -3.52 -2.07
N ALA A 80 8.71 -4.62 -2.18
CA ALA A 80 8.72 -5.70 -1.20
C ALA A 80 10.10 -6.40 -1.14
N VAL A 81 10.68 -6.72 -2.30
CA VAL A 81 12.03 -7.30 -2.41
C VAL A 81 13.08 -6.35 -1.84
N MET A 82 13.02 -5.06 -2.18
CA MET A 82 13.93 -4.05 -1.64
C MET A 82 13.81 -3.93 -0.12
N ALA A 83 12.60 -3.96 0.43
CA ALA A 83 12.39 -3.90 1.88
C ALA A 83 12.99 -5.12 2.61
N ILE A 84 12.85 -6.33 2.06
CA ILE A 84 13.48 -7.54 2.59
C ILE A 84 15.00 -7.41 2.52
N THR A 85 15.53 -7.00 1.37
CA THR A 85 16.97 -6.82 1.15
C THR A 85 17.58 -5.80 2.11
N LYS A 86 16.88 -4.69 2.34
CA LYS A 86 17.28 -3.66 3.30
C LYS A 86 17.33 -4.22 4.73
N LYS A 87 16.26 -4.90 5.17
CA LYS A 87 16.23 -5.54 6.50
C LYS A 87 17.34 -6.57 6.68
N HIS A 88 17.60 -7.40 5.67
CA HIS A 88 18.72 -8.34 5.70
C HIS A 88 20.05 -7.60 5.85
N LYS A 89 20.29 -6.54 5.07
CA LYS A 89 21.52 -5.76 5.17
C LYS A 89 21.70 -5.13 6.54
N GLU A 90 20.65 -4.57 7.13
CA GLU A 90 20.65 -4.03 8.50
C GLU A 90 20.95 -5.11 9.53
N PHE A 91 20.32 -6.28 9.40
CA PHE A 91 20.55 -7.43 10.28
C PHE A 91 22.00 -7.95 10.21
N PHE A 92 22.53 -8.17 9.01
CA PHE A 92 23.91 -8.62 8.83
C PHE A 92 24.93 -7.59 9.32
N GLY A 93 24.64 -6.29 9.17
CA GLY A 93 25.43 -5.23 9.78
C GLY A 93 25.50 -5.38 11.30
N GLY A 94 24.34 -5.55 11.94
CA GLY A 94 24.27 -5.78 13.38
C GLY A 94 25.04 -7.03 13.85
N ILE A 95 24.95 -8.14 13.11
CA ILE A 95 25.75 -9.34 13.42
C ILE A 95 27.25 -9.05 13.31
N LYS A 96 27.69 -8.37 12.24
CA LYS A 96 29.11 -8.05 12.04
C LYS A 96 29.65 -7.20 13.19
N ASP A 97 28.88 -6.22 13.64
CA ASP A 97 29.24 -5.36 14.76
C ASP A 97 29.35 -6.16 16.08
N MET A 98 28.42 -7.10 16.32
CA MET A 98 28.47 -7.97 17.50
C MET A 98 29.66 -8.91 17.49
N VAL A 99 29.96 -9.55 16.35
CA VAL A 99 31.13 -10.42 16.21
C VAL A 99 32.41 -9.63 16.38
N SER A 100 32.51 -8.41 15.85
CA SER A 100 33.68 -7.55 16.07
C SER A 100 33.84 -7.12 17.52
N LYS A 101 32.75 -7.03 18.28
CA LYS A 101 32.77 -6.57 19.68
C LYS A 101 33.06 -7.69 20.69
N TYR A 102 32.66 -8.93 20.38
CA TYR A 102 32.75 -10.06 21.32
C TYR A 102 33.52 -11.27 20.76
N GLY A 103 33.96 -11.21 19.50
CA GLY A 103 34.63 -12.32 18.81
C GLY A 103 36.16 -12.30 18.90
N GLU A 104 36.77 -11.28 19.52
CA GLU A 104 38.22 -11.25 19.76
C GLU A 104 38.66 -12.06 21.00
N ASP A 105 37.72 -12.47 21.87
CA ASP A 105 37.99 -13.26 23.08
C ASP A 105 37.59 -14.74 22.93
N SER A 106 37.73 -15.30 21.73
CA SER A 106 37.67 -16.76 21.54
C SER A 106 39.07 -17.34 21.78
N PRO A 107 39.27 -18.21 22.79
CA PRO A 107 40.58 -18.78 23.12
C PRO A 107 41.19 -19.63 22.00
#